data_AF-A0A9E1KWR7-F1
#
_entry.id   AF-A0A9E1KWR7-F1
#
_cell.length_a   1.000
_cell.length_b   1.000
_cell.length_c   1.000
_cell.angle_alpha   90.00
_cell.angle_beta   90.00
_cell.angle_gamma   90.00
#
_symmetry.space_group_name_H-M   'P 1'
#
loop_
_entity.id
_entity.type
_entity.pdbx_description
1 polymer ?
#
loop_
_entity_poly.entity_id
_entity_poly.type
_entity_poly.pdbx_seq_one_letter_code
_entity_poly.pdbx_strand_id
1 'polypeptide(L)'
;MSLATNFPKLWNSPKTPLREKKRMLRLLIEDVTLIRSEKVTLKIRFRGGATKNLETPLPKSIAELRKPDPSLVAEIDRLLNHHHEGEIVQILKNEGRTTGTGRQLTLNRVAYIRRTYKLKSRYQRLRDQGLLNLNEISKRLQISESTCKIWARQKILKSHQYNARCDRLFNIPDMDIIERLKQGNQTGRRLISIKLISNRLNEV
;
A
#
# COMPACT_ATOMS: atom_id res chain seq x y z
N MET A 1 60.49 18.81 7.33
CA MET A 1 59.25 18.19 6.80
C MET A 1 58.02 18.59 7.62
N SER A 2 57.50 19.82 7.54
CA SER A 2 56.32 20.24 8.35
C SER A 2 54.98 20.18 7.62
N LEU A 3 54.98 20.13 6.28
CA LEU A 3 53.76 20.26 5.48
C LEU A 3 52.89 18.99 5.51
N ALA A 4 53.49 17.80 5.42
CA ALA A 4 52.77 16.52 5.43
C ALA A 4 52.06 16.26 6.78
N THR A 5 52.67 16.68 7.89
CA THR A 5 52.15 16.49 9.25
C THR A 5 50.96 17.39 9.56
N ASN A 6 50.88 18.56 8.91
CA ASN A 6 49.79 19.54 9.12
C ASN A 6 48.59 19.32 8.18
N PHE A 7 48.73 18.50 7.14
CA PHE A 7 47.68 18.24 6.17
C PHE A 7 46.37 17.71 6.81
N PRO A 8 46.37 16.71 7.71
CA PRO A 8 45.13 16.24 8.33
C PRO A 8 44.40 17.31 9.14
N LYS A 9 45.15 18.19 9.82
CA LYS A 9 44.59 19.31 10.60
C LYS A 9 43.90 20.32 9.69
N LEU A 10 44.53 20.69 8.58
CA LEU A 10 43.98 21.63 7.61
C LEU A 10 42.76 21.04 6.87
N TRP A 11 42.82 19.76 6.50
CA TRP A 11 41.73 19.06 5.81
C TRP A 11 40.46 18.93 6.66
N ASN A 12 40.61 18.56 7.95
CA ASN A 12 39.48 18.33 8.84
C ASN A 12 38.93 19.60 9.49
N SER A 13 39.62 20.74 9.37
CA SER A 13 39.14 22.01 9.92
C SER A 13 37.82 22.46 9.26
N PRO A 14 36.81 22.86 10.04
CA PRO A 14 35.56 23.43 9.52
C PRO A 14 35.77 24.83 8.93
N LYS A 15 36.87 25.52 9.30
CA LYS A 15 37.23 26.84 8.75
C LYS A 15 37.83 26.75 7.34
N THR A 16 38.19 25.56 6.88
CA THR A 16 38.78 25.36 5.55
C THR A 16 37.67 25.31 4.48
N PRO A 17 37.60 26.29 3.55
CA PRO A 17 36.59 26.31 2.50
C PRO A 17 36.73 25.11 1.54
N LEU A 18 35.62 24.66 0.97
CA LEU A 18 35.61 23.55 0.00
C LEU A 18 36.51 23.82 -1.22
N ARG A 19 36.68 25.09 -1.61
CA ARG A 19 37.60 25.50 -2.69
C ARG A 19 39.04 25.08 -2.38
N GLU A 20 39.51 25.32 -1.16
CA GLU A 20 40.88 24.98 -0.75
C GLU A 20 41.06 23.47 -0.62
N LYS A 21 40.05 22.75 -0.09
CA LYS A 21 40.04 21.28 -0.10
C LYS A 21 40.15 20.71 -1.52
N LYS A 22 39.41 21.27 -2.48
CA LYS A 22 39.50 20.87 -3.89
C LYS A 22 40.87 21.18 -4.50
N ARG A 23 41.49 22.32 -4.19
CA ARG A 23 42.87 22.65 -4.64
C ARG A 23 43.89 21.67 -4.08
N MET A 24 43.81 21.35 -2.79
CA MET A 24 44.67 20.36 -2.14
C MET A 24 44.55 18.98 -2.80
N LEU A 25 43.34 18.50 -3.08
CA LEU A 25 43.14 17.23 -3.79
C LEU A 25 43.79 17.20 -5.18
N ARG A 26 43.72 18.30 -5.94
CA ARG A 26 44.34 18.40 -7.28
C ARG A 26 45.87 18.27 -7.24
N LEU A 27 46.51 18.67 -6.13
CA LEU A 27 47.95 18.52 -5.95
C LEU A 27 48.34 17.08 -5.60
N LEU A 28 47.45 16.33 -4.95
CA LEU A 28 47.73 14.98 -4.48
C LEU A 28 47.37 13.90 -5.51
N ILE A 29 46.27 14.08 -6.23
CA ILE A 29 45.73 13.07 -7.14
C ILE A 29 46.15 13.39 -8.57
N GLU A 30 46.73 12.39 -9.25
CA GLU A 30 47.02 12.43 -10.68
C GLU A 30 45.76 12.12 -11.46
N ASP A 31 45.17 10.94 -11.23
CA ASP A 31 43.94 10.49 -11.86
C ASP A 31 43.11 9.60 -10.92
N VAL A 32 41.83 9.45 -11.28
CA VAL A 32 40.92 8.49 -10.64
C VAL A 32 40.23 7.71 -11.76
N THR A 33 40.45 6.40 -11.79
CA THR A 33 39.80 5.50 -12.74
C THR A 33 38.67 4.76 -12.03
N LEU A 34 37.48 4.77 -12.62
CA LEU A 34 36.32 4.04 -12.13
C LEU A 34 36.05 2.84 -13.04
N ILE A 35 36.09 1.64 -12.48
CA ILE A 35 35.83 0.38 -13.20
C ILE A 35 34.53 -0.19 -12.65
N ARG A 36 33.58 -0.47 -13.54
CA ARG A 36 32.29 -1.08 -13.19
C ARG A 36 32.28 -2.54 -13.65
N SER A 37 32.15 -3.46 -12.68
CA SER A 37 32.01 -4.90 -12.91
C SER A 37 30.90 -5.44 -11.98
N GLU A 38 31.17 -6.48 -11.18
CA GLU A 38 30.32 -6.95 -10.07
C GLU A 38 30.30 -5.98 -8.88
N LYS A 39 31.30 -5.09 -8.82
CA LYS A 39 31.41 -3.97 -7.90
C LYS A 39 31.90 -2.75 -8.66
N VAL A 40 31.79 -1.58 -8.04
CA VAL A 40 32.45 -0.36 -8.51
C VAL A 40 33.81 -0.28 -7.84
N THR A 41 34.88 -0.38 -8.62
CA THR A 41 36.25 -0.22 -8.14
C THR A 41 36.75 1.16 -8.53
N LEU A 42 37.13 1.97 -7.54
CA LEU A 42 37.85 3.23 -7.74
C LEU A 42 39.34 2.96 -7.57
N LYS A 43 40.12 3.24 -8.61
CA LYS A 43 41.59 3.24 -8.56
C LYS A 43 42.07 4.69 -8.55
N ILE A 44 42.73 5.10 -7.48
CA ILE A 44 43.27 6.45 -7.29
C ILE A 44 44.78 6.38 -7.50
N ARG A 45 45.32 7.19 -8.42
CA ARG A 45 46.77 7.36 -8.58
C ARG A 45 47.18 8.71 -8.00
N PHE A 46 48.18 8.70 -7.13
CA PHE A 46 48.72 9.92 -6.53
C PHE A 46 49.90 10.43 -7.34
N ARG A 47 50.16 11.75 -7.27
CA ARG A 47 51.29 12.43 -7.93
C ARG A 47 52.70 12.01 -7.43
N GLY A 48 52.80 10.92 -6.67
CA GLY A 48 54.04 10.31 -6.20
C GLY A 48 54.14 8.82 -6.54
N GLY A 49 53.38 8.34 -7.53
CA GLY A 49 53.39 6.95 -7.99
C GLY A 49 52.59 5.96 -7.13
N ALA A 50 52.20 6.34 -5.92
CA ALA A 50 51.34 5.52 -5.07
C ALA A 50 49.95 5.32 -5.69
N THR A 51 49.38 4.12 -5.50
CA THR A 51 48.03 3.77 -5.97
C THR A 51 47.17 3.25 -4.82
N LYS A 52 45.89 3.60 -4.80
CA LYS A 52 44.92 3.10 -3.83
C LYS A 52 43.65 2.61 -4.52
N ASN A 53 43.17 1.43 -4.13
CA ASN A 53 41.94 0.85 -4.63
C ASN A 53 40.85 0.92 -3.56
N LEU A 54 39.64 1.30 -3.95
CA LEU A 54 38.44 1.28 -3.12
C LEU A 54 37.36 0.50 -3.85
N GLU A 55 36.63 -0.36 -3.15
CA GLU A 55 35.53 -1.12 -3.71
C GLU A 55 34.21 -0.71 -3.05
N THR A 56 33.18 -0.52 -3.86
CA THR A 56 31.81 -0.29 -3.39
C THR A 56 30.84 -1.20 -4.15
N PRO A 57 29.74 -1.66 -3.51
CA PRO A 57 28.72 -2.42 -4.22
C PRO A 57 28.10 -1.56 -5.32
N LEU A 58 27.53 -2.20 -6.35
CA LEU A 58 26.79 -1.43 -7.35
C LEU A 58 25.63 -0.67 -6.70
N PRO A 59 25.38 0.56 -7.17
CA PRO A 59 24.14 1.24 -6.83
C PRO A 59 22.97 0.39 -7.34
N LYS A 60 21.97 0.19 -6.47
CA LYS A 60 20.71 -0.45 -6.86
C LYS A 60 20.10 0.27 -8.05
N SER A 61 19.49 -0.51 -8.96
CA SER A 61 18.82 0.09 -10.11
C SER A 61 17.65 0.96 -9.65
N ILE A 62 17.28 1.98 -10.43
CA ILE A 62 16.10 2.81 -10.15
C ILE A 62 14.83 1.95 -10.03
N ALA A 63 14.75 0.85 -10.79
CA ALA A 63 13.66 -0.11 -10.71
C ALA A 63 13.63 -0.80 -9.33
N GLU A 64 14.77 -1.26 -8.83
CA GLU A 64 14.89 -1.86 -7.49
C GLU A 64 14.56 -0.87 -6.37
N LEU A 65 15.05 0.36 -6.46
CA LEU A 65 14.75 1.41 -5.47
C LEU A 65 13.25 1.77 -5.41
N ARG A 66 12.54 1.62 -6.54
CA ARG A 66 11.10 1.89 -6.64
C ARG A 66 10.23 0.69 -6.30
N LYS A 67 10.81 -0.51 -6.15
CA LYS A 67 10.04 -1.70 -5.74
C LYS A 67 9.47 -1.44 -4.33
N PRO A 68 8.17 -1.67 -4.12
CA PRO A 68 7.62 -1.66 -2.78
C PRO A 68 8.26 -2.79 -1.97
N ASP A 69 8.38 -2.55 -0.66
CA ASP A 69 8.81 -3.58 0.28
C ASP A 69 7.86 -4.80 0.17
N PRO A 70 8.36 -6.04 0.08
CA PRO A 70 7.52 -7.24 0.09
C PRO A 70 6.55 -7.30 1.28
N SER A 71 6.96 -6.80 2.46
CA SER A 71 6.10 -6.68 3.65
C SER A 71 4.89 -5.78 3.39
N LEU A 72 5.08 -4.67 2.68
CA LEU A 72 3.97 -3.78 2.31
C LEU A 72 2.99 -4.46 1.35
N VAL A 73 3.49 -5.28 0.42
CA VAL A 73 2.62 -6.02 -0.51
C VAL A 73 1.79 -7.05 0.23
N ALA A 74 2.40 -7.82 1.14
CA ALA A 74 1.70 -8.79 1.98
C ALA A 74 0.64 -8.14 2.87
N GLU A 75 0.94 -6.96 3.42
CA GLU A 75 -0.01 -6.21 4.23
C GLU A 75 -1.21 -5.71 3.41
N ILE A 76 -0.97 -5.15 2.22
CA ILE A 76 -2.04 -4.78 1.29
C ILE A 76 -2.91 -6.01 0.96
N ASP A 77 -2.29 -7.16 0.71
CA ASP A 77 -2.99 -8.41 0.43
C ASP A 77 -3.89 -8.83 1.61
N ARG A 78 -3.39 -8.77 2.84
CA ARG A 78 -4.17 -9.05 4.05
C ARG A 78 -5.35 -8.10 4.20
N LEU A 79 -5.11 -6.79 4.04
CA LEU A 79 -6.13 -5.76 4.24
C LEU A 79 -7.24 -5.83 3.17
N LEU A 80 -6.93 -6.26 1.94
CA LEU A 80 -7.92 -6.42 0.87
C LEU A 80 -9.05 -7.41 1.18
N ASN A 81 -8.89 -8.27 2.20
CA ASN A 81 -9.97 -9.14 2.69
C ASN A 81 -11.10 -8.34 3.37
N HIS A 82 -10.76 -7.25 4.06
CA HIS A 82 -11.68 -6.53 4.94
C HIS A 82 -11.84 -5.05 4.60
N HIS A 83 -10.94 -4.49 3.80
CA HIS A 83 -10.85 -3.07 3.49
C HIS A 83 -10.75 -2.83 1.98
N HIS A 84 -11.44 -1.79 1.48
CA HIS A 84 -11.27 -1.38 0.09
C HIS A 84 -10.02 -0.49 -0.03
N GLU A 85 -9.49 -0.31 -1.25
CA GLU A 85 -8.20 0.37 -1.48
C GLU A 85 -8.08 1.76 -0.82
N GLY A 86 -9.20 2.49 -0.66
CA GLY A 86 -9.24 3.79 0.02
C GLY A 86 -9.07 3.70 1.54
N GLU A 87 -9.75 2.75 2.18
CA GLU A 87 -9.54 2.45 3.60
C GLU A 87 -8.12 1.96 3.85
N ILE A 88 -7.59 1.11 2.95
CA ILE A 88 -6.22 0.60 3.04
C ILE A 88 -5.20 1.75 3.06
N VAL A 89 -5.37 2.75 2.20
CA VAL A 89 -4.49 3.94 2.21
C VAL A 89 -4.54 4.64 3.56
N GLN A 90 -5.73 4.80 4.15
CA GLN A 90 -5.87 5.47 5.44
C GLN A 90 -5.26 4.66 6.59
N ILE A 91 -5.45 3.33 6.60
CA ILE A 91 -4.86 2.42 7.58
C ILE A 91 -3.33 2.49 7.51
N LEU A 92 -2.76 2.29 6.32
CA LEU A 92 -1.31 2.30 6.13
C LEU A 92 -0.69 3.67 6.44
N LYS A 93 -1.42 4.75 6.19
CA LYS A 93 -1.00 6.11 6.57
C LYS A 93 -0.97 6.28 8.09
N ASN A 94 -1.98 5.78 8.80
CA ASN A 94 -2.04 5.85 10.27
C ASN A 94 -0.94 5.01 10.92
N GLU A 95 -0.52 3.92 10.28
CA GLU A 95 0.61 3.07 10.70
C GLU A 95 1.98 3.67 10.35
N GLY A 96 2.04 4.84 9.71
CA GLY A 96 3.30 5.48 9.30
C GLY A 96 4.02 4.76 8.16
N ARG A 97 3.35 3.85 7.45
CA ARG A 97 3.94 3.10 6.33
C ARG A 97 4.10 4.00 5.12
N THR A 98 5.26 3.91 4.47
CA THR A 98 5.57 4.67 3.25
C THR A 98 5.96 3.73 2.12
N THR A 99 6.02 4.26 0.91
CA THR A 99 6.57 3.56 -0.26
C THR A 99 8.07 3.32 -0.10
N GLY A 100 8.67 2.43 -0.91
CA GLY A 100 10.12 2.18 -0.91
C GLY A 100 11.00 3.41 -1.16
N THR A 101 10.42 4.52 -1.66
CA THR A 101 11.09 5.81 -1.84
C THR A 101 10.74 6.85 -0.75
N GLY A 102 10.15 6.43 0.38
CA GLY A 102 9.77 7.30 1.50
C GLY A 102 8.56 8.21 1.24
N ARG A 103 7.84 8.03 0.12
CA ARG A 103 6.64 8.84 -0.19
C ARG A 103 5.39 8.23 0.45
N GLN A 104 4.41 9.09 0.77
CA GLN A 104 3.11 8.64 1.25
C GLN A 104 2.40 7.74 0.23
N LEU A 105 1.64 6.77 0.74
CA LEU A 105 0.82 5.89 -0.07
C LEU A 105 -0.42 6.62 -0.55
N THR A 106 -0.74 6.42 -1.83
CA THR A 106 -1.94 6.97 -2.47
C THR A 106 -2.79 5.84 -3.03
N LEU A 107 -4.07 6.12 -3.30
CA LEU A 107 -5.00 5.19 -3.94
C LEU A 107 -4.41 4.57 -5.21
N ASN A 108 -3.90 5.42 -6.11
CA ASN A 108 -3.29 4.98 -7.36
C ASN A 108 -2.08 4.07 -7.13
N ARG A 109 -1.31 4.33 -6.06
CA ARG A 109 -0.14 3.50 -5.72
C ARG A 109 -0.57 2.12 -5.21
N VAL A 110 -1.58 2.05 -4.34
CA VAL A 110 -2.13 0.77 -3.86
C VAL A 110 -2.73 -0.02 -5.03
N ALA A 111 -3.52 0.62 -5.89
CA ALA A 111 -4.07 0.00 -7.09
C ALA A 111 -2.97 -0.50 -8.05
N TYR A 112 -1.89 0.27 -8.22
CA TYR A 112 -0.72 -0.12 -9.00
C TYR A 112 -0.03 -1.36 -8.40
N ILE A 113 0.21 -1.38 -7.09
CA ILE A 113 0.80 -2.53 -6.39
C ILE A 113 -0.08 -3.76 -6.59
N ARG A 114 -1.39 -3.64 -6.33
CA ARG A 114 -2.35 -4.72 -6.51
C ARG A 114 -2.27 -5.33 -7.92
N ARG A 115 -2.26 -4.50 -8.97
CA ARG A 115 -2.17 -4.95 -10.37
C ARG A 115 -0.81 -5.58 -10.68
N THR A 116 0.28 -4.95 -10.23
CA THR A 116 1.66 -5.42 -10.48
C THR A 116 1.91 -6.79 -9.87
N TYR A 117 1.42 -6.99 -8.65
CA TYR A 117 1.57 -8.25 -7.91
C TYR A 117 0.37 -9.21 -8.10
N LYS A 118 -0.53 -8.90 -9.04
CA LYS A 118 -1.71 -9.72 -9.41
C LYS A 118 -2.59 -10.13 -8.21
N LEU A 119 -2.69 -9.27 -7.20
CA LEU A 119 -3.52 -9.51 -6.04
C LEU A 119 -5.00 -9.42 -6.43
N LYS A 120 -5.82 -10.38 -5.95
CA LYS A 120 -7.27 -10.35 -6.15
C LYS A 120 -7.86 -9.08 -5.55
N SER A 121 -8.68 -8.37 -6.31
CA SER A 121 -9.39 -7.20 -5.82
C SER A 121 -10.41 -7.58 -4.74
N ARG A 122 -10.80 -6.61 -3.91
CA ARG A 122 -11.85 -6.84 -2.91
C ARG A 122 -13.15 -7.36 -3.55
N TYR A 123 -13.52 -6.82 -4.71
CA TYR A 123 -14.67 -7.30 -5.47
C TYR A 123 -14.53 -8.79 -5.81
N GLN A 124 -13.41 -9.21 -6.38
CA GLN A 124 -13.16 -10.61 -6.74
C GLN A 124 -13.22 -11.52 -5.51
N ARG A 125 -12.61 -11.12 -4.39
CA ARG A 125 -12.64 -11.91 -3.15
C ARG A 125 -14.05 -12.11 -2.60
N LEU A 126 -14.86 -11.06 -2.60
CA LEU A 126 -16.25 -11.14 -2.17
C LEU A 126 -17.10 -11.97 -3.14
N ARG A 127 -16.83 -11.91 -4.45
CA ARG A 127 -17.48 -12.79 -5.43
C ARG A 127 -17.10 -14.25 -5.23
N ASP A 128 -15.82 -14.53 -4.96
CA ASP A 128 -15.33 -15.89 -4.67
C ASP A 128 -15.97 -16.47 -3.39
N GLN A 129 -16.34 -15.60 -2.43
CA GLN A 129 -17.12 -15.98 -1.24
C GLN A 129 -18.62 -16.21 -1.53
N GLY A 130 -19.07 -16.05 -2.78
CA GLY A 130 -20.45 -16.25 -3.19
C GLY A 130 -21.38 -15.05 -2.94
N LEU A 131 -20.83 -13.86 -2.66
CA LEU A 131 -21.66 -12.68 -2.47
C LEU A 131 -22.25 -12.18 -3.80
N LEU A 132 -23.49 -11.75 -3.72
CA LEU A 132 -24.29 -11.36 -4.87
C LEU A 132 -24.31 -9.85 -5.06
N ASN A 133 -24.43 -9.41 -6.32
CA ASN A 133 -24.70 -8.02 -6.63
C ASN A 133 -26.16 -7.64 -6.34
N LEU A 134 -26.47 -6.35 -6.40
CA LEU A 134 -27.79 -5.82 -6.07
C LEU A 134 -28.92 -6.44 -6.91
N ASN A 135 -28.67 -6.70 -8.18
CA ASN A 135 -29.65 -7.28 -9.11
C ASN A 135 -29.84 -8.78 -8.87
N GLU A 136 -28.73 -9.50 -8.63
CA GLU A 136 -28.75 -10.93 -8.30
C GLU A 136 -29.50 -11.17 -6.98
N ILE A 137 -29.23 -10.37 -5.94
CA ILE A 137 -29.92 -10.52 -4.65
C ILE A 137 -31.39 -10.09 -4.73
N SER A 138 -31.72 -9.04 -5.48
CA SER A 138 -33.10 -8.58 -5.65
C SER A 138 -33.95 -9.63 -6.35
N LYS A 139 -33.43 -10.25 -7.42
CA LYS A 139 -34.06 -11.38 -8.12
C LYS A 139 -34.21 -12.60 -7.21
N ARG A 140 -33.13 -12.97 -6.50
CA ARG A 140 -33.16 -14.14 -5.60
C ARG A 140 -34.19 -13.98 -4.50
N LEU A 141 -34.30 -12.77 -3.95
CA LEU A 141 -35.27 -12.45 -2.91
C LEU A 141 -36.62 -12.01 -3.47
N GLN A 142 -36.83 -11.91 -4.78
CA GLN A 142 -38.08 -11.42 -5.40
C GLN A 142 -38.57 -10.08 -4.79
N ILE A 143 -37.64 -9.14 -4.55
CA ILE A 143 -37.94 -7.80 -4.03
C ILE A 143 -37.34 -6.74 -4.94
N SER A 144 -37.83 -5.50 -4.83
CA SER A 144 -37.24 -4.37 -5.54
C SER A 144 -35.83 -4.03 -5.02
N GLU A 145 -34.95 -3.57 -5.91
CA GLU A 145 -33.59 -3.15 -5.54
C GLU A 145 -33.57 -2.01 -4.49
N SER A 146 -34.57 -1.13 -4.52
CA SER A 146 -34.75 -0.07 -3.52
C SER A 146 -35.01 -0.67 -2.13
N THR A 147 -35.78 -1.75 -2.04
CA THR A 147 -36.03 -2.48 -0.79
C THR A 147 -34.75 -3.16 -0.30
N CYS A 148 -33.96 -3.78 -1.18
CA CYS A 148 -32.63 -4.32 -0.82
C CYS A 148 -31.73 -3.24 -0.20
N LYS A 149 -31.69 -2.04 -0.79
CA LYS A 149 -30.91 -0.90 -0.27
C LYS A 149 -31.39 -0.45 1.11
N ILE A 150 -32.71 -0.40 1.32
CA ILE A 150 -33.30 -0.06 2.63
C ILE A 150 -32.91 -1.12 3.68
N TRP A 151 -33.08 -2.40 3.36
CA TRP A 151 -32.75 -3.50 4.27
C TRP A 151 -31.25 -3.56 4.60
N ALA A 152 -30.40 -3.20 3.65
CA ALA A 152 -28.97 -3.05 3.88
C ALA A 152 -28.64 -1.90 4.85
N ARG A 153 -29.30 -0.74 4.71
CA ARG A 153 -29.16 0.38 5.65
C ARG A 153 -29.68 0.03 7.06
N GLN A 154 -30.74 -0.77 7.13
CA GLN A 154 -31.31 -1.30 8.37
C GLN A 154 -30.51 -2.48 8.96
N LYS A 155 -29.38 -2.88 8.34
CA LYS A 155 -28.52 -4.00 8.75
C LYS A 155 -29.20 -5.38 8.76
N ILE A 156 -30.40 -5.50 8.20
CA ILE A 156 -31.09 -6.78 7.99
C ILE A 156 -30.32 -7.61 6.96
N LEU A 157 -29.88 -6.96 5.88
CA LEU A 157 -29.08 -7.58 4.83
C LEU A 157 -27.61 -7.23 5.03
N LYS A 158 -26.79 -8.23 5.40
CA LYS A 158 -25.33 -8.07 5.51
C LYS A 158 -24.76 -7.70 4.15
N SER A 159 -24.06 -6.58 4.09
CA SER A 159 -23.53 -6.03 2.84
C SER A 159 -22.14 -5.45 3.02
N HIS A 160 -21.29 -5.66 2.03
CA HIS A 160 -19.86 -5.37 2.08
C HIS A 160 -19.49 -4.39 0.99
N GLN A 161 -18.84 -3.30 1.37
CA GLN A 161 -18.37 -2.29 0.43
C GLN A 161 -17.07 -2.77 -0.22
N TYR A 162 -16.94 -2.64 -1.53
CA TYR A 162 -15.74 -3.09 -2.24
C TYR A 162 -14.96 -1.96 -2.92
N ASN A 163 -15.52 -0.75 -3.02
CA ASN A 163 -14.86 0.41 -3.59
C ASN A 163 -15.22 1.71 -2.84
N ALA A 164 -14.52 2.79 -3.16
CA ALA A 164 -14.76 4.11 -2.58
C ALA A 164 -16.06 4.79 -3.05
N ARG A 165 -16.76 4.22 -4.04
CA ARG A 165 -18.09 4.69 -4.48
C ARG A 165 -19.21 4.11 -3.62
N CYS A 166 -18.87 3.38 -2.56
CA CYS A 166 -19.80 2.68 -1.68
C CYS A 166 -20.62 1.61 -2.40
N ASP A 167 -20.13 1.06 -3.52
CA ASP A 167 -20.78 -0.08 -4.17
C ASP A 167 -20.65 -1.32 -3.28
N ARG A 168 -21.74 -2.10 -3.22
CA ARG A 168 -21.90 -3.18 -2.24
C ARG A 168 -22.17 -4.52 -2.89
N LEU A 169 -21.65 -5.57 -2.26
CA LEU A 169 -22.07 -6.96 -2.48
C LEU A 169 -22.79 -7.46 -1.23
N PHE A 170 -23.72 -8.38 -1.40
CA PHE A 170 -24.64 -8.84 -0.37
C PHE A 170 -24.41 -10.31 -0.07
N ASN A 171 -24.46 -10.66 1.22
CA ASN A 171 -24.52 -12.06 1.62
C ASN A 171 -25.89 -12.64 1.25
N ILE A 172 -25.93 -13.95 1.04
CA ILE A 172 -27.18 -14.69 0.94
C ILE A 172 -27.78 -14.73 2.36
N PRO A 173 -28.94 -14.10 2.61
CA PRO A 173 -29.58 -14.14 3.91
C PRO A 173 -30.26 -15.49 4.16
N ASP A 174 -30.57 -15.76 5.42
CA ASP A 174 -31.46 -16.85 5.80
C ASP A 174 -32.87 -16.59 5.23
N MET A 175 -33.34 -17.51 4.39
CA MET A 175 -34.57 -17.32 3.61
C MET A 175 -35.81 -17.28 4.51
N ASP A 176 -35.81 -18.01 5.63
CA ASP A 176 -36.94 -18.09 6.56
C ASP A 176 -37.24 -16.72 7.20
N ILE A 177 -36.18 -15.97 7.51
CA ILE A 177 -36.27 -14.62 8.08
C ILE A 177 -36.81 -13.65 7.03
N ILE A 178 -36.37 -13.79 5.78
CA ILE A 178 -36.79 -12.92 4.69
C ILE A 178 -38.25 -13.14 4.32
N GLU A 179 -38.74 -14.38 4.31
CA GLU A 179 -40.14 -14.67 4.03
C GLU A 179 -41.09 -14.05 5.07
N ARG A 180 -40.74 -14.11 6.34
CA ARG A 180 -41.49 -13.42 7.42
C ARG A 180 -41.51 -11.90 7.22
N LEU A 181 -40.39 -11.32 6.78
CA LEU A 181 -40.30 -9.88 6.47
C LEU A 181 -41.12 -9.48 5.23
N LYS A 182 -41.25 -10.37 4.24
CA LYS A 182 -42.13 -10.16 3.09
C LYS A 182 -43.60 -10.16 3.49
N GLN A 183 -44.01 -11.12 4.32
CA GLN A 183 -45.40 -11.22 4.81
C GLN A 183 -45.80 -9.97 5.61
N GLY A 184 -44.95 -9.50 6.53
CA GLY A 184 -45.21 -8.27 7.30
C GLY A 184 -45.28 -6.99 6.46
N ASN A 185 -44.64 -6.95 5.29
CA ASN A 185 -44.75 -5.85 4.33
C ASN A 185 -46.10 -5.85 3.59
N GLN A 186 -46.69 -7.02 3.33
CA GLN A 186 -48.00 -7.12 2.68
C GLN A 186 -49.15 -6.73 3.63
N THR A 187 -49.01 -6.97 4.94
CA THR A 187 -50.04 -6.67 5.95
C THR A 187 -50.00 -5.21 6.48
N GLY A 188 -49.20 -4.32 5.90
CA GLY A 188 -49.08 -2.92 6.35
C GLY A 188 -48.34 -2.71 7.68
N ARG A 189 -47.85 -3.77 8.33
CA ARG A 189 -47.15 -3.73 9.64
C ARG A 189 -45.63 -3.56 9.49
N ARG A 190 -45.23 -2.60 8.66
CA ARG A 190 -43.86 -2.40 8.17
C ARG A 190 -42.82 -2.21 9.28
N LEU A 191 -43.11 -1.33 10.24
CA LEU A 191 -42.14 -0.92 11.26
C LEU A 191 -41.98 -1.94 12.39
N ILE A 192 -43.05 -2.64 12.74
CA ILE A 192 -43.08 -3.58 13.87
C ILE A 192 -42.29 -4.85 13.54
N SER A 193 -42.52 -5.39 12.33
CA SER A 193 -41.86 -6.62 11.85
C SER A 193 -40.35 -6.44 11.70
N ILE A 194 -39.91 -5.27 11.20
CA ILE A 194 -38.50 -4.93 11.01
C ILE A 194 -37.78 -4.78 12.36
N LYS A 195 -38.41 -4.12 13.35
CA LYS A 195 -37.80 -3.86 14.66
C LYS A 195 -37.62 -5.13 15.49
N LEU A 196 -38.61 -6.05 15.47
CA LEU A 196 -38.55 -7.33 16.17
C LEU A 196 -37.45 -8.26 15.62
N ILE A 197 -37.25 -8.28 14.29
CA ILE A 197 -36.30 -9.17 13.64
C ILE A 197 -34.87 -8.60 13.70
N SER A 198 -34.71 -7.28 13.59
CA SER A 198 -33.40 -6.64 13.75
C SER A 198 -32.79 -6.85 15.14
N ASN A 199 -33.60 -6.92 16.20
CA ASN A 199 -33.11 -7.19 17.54
C ASN A 199 -32.59 -8.64 17.66
N ARG A 200 -33.32 -9.60 17.08
CA ARG A 200 -32.94 -11.02 17.10
C ARG A 200 -31.66 -11.36 16.31
N LEU A 201 -31.41 -10.64 15.22
CA LEU A 201 -30.19 -10.82 14.41
C LEU A 201 -28.92 -10.23 15.07
N ASN A 202 -29.07 -9.40 16.11
CA ASN A 202 -27.96 -8.81 16.85
C ASN A 202 -27.65 -9.56 18.17
N GLU A 203 -28.46 -10.54 18.56
CA GLU A 203 -28.32 -11.33 19.79
C GLU A 203 -27.58 -12.68 19.60
N VAL A 204 -27.03 -12.94 18.41
CA VAL A 204 -26.24 -14.14 18.06
C VAL A 204 -24.90 -13.71 17.46
#